data_AF-A0A4S8LAV8-F1
#
_entry.id   AF-A0A4S8LAV8-F1
#
_cell.length_a   1.000
_cell.length_b   1.000
_cell.length_c   1.000
_cell.angle_alpha   90.00
_cell.angle_beta   90.00
_cell.angle_gamma   90.00
#
_symmetry.space_group_name_H-M   'P 1'
#
loop_
_entity.id
_entity.type
_entity.pdbx_description
1 polymer ?
#
loop_
_entity_poly.entity_id
_entity_poly.type
_entity_poly.pdbx_seq_one_letter_code
_entity_poly.pdbx_strand_id
1 'polypeptide(L)'
;FGENVLSFNSNDNLASVSRNAVTPETVSDDYSMWLKQVVKWISSCPSPNWPIFKAIREDVTAWAGFGGYLTNVLLGHAGLRPWLPTIQVIMSPSRIARLCEAAFEVYWHGHQTNVSRLQKALKYDGRTICATKIDILRYTYVY
;
A
#
# COMPACT_ATOMS: atom_id res chain seq x y z
N PHE A 1 11.41 11.09 13.45
CA PHE A 1 10.83 11.45 12.12
C PHE A 1 9.84 10.42 11.62
N GLY A 2 10.20 9.13 11.53
CA GLY A 2 9.25 8.07 11.12
C GLY A 2 8.00 7.94 12.00
N GLU A 3 8.14 8.12 13.33
CA GLU A 3 7.02 8.06 14.27
C GLU A 3 5.94 9.13 14.05
N ASN A 4 6.31 10.31 13.53
CA ASN A 4 5.34 11.39 13.23
C ASN A 4 4.55 11.12 11.94
N VAL A 5 5.11 10.34 11.00
CA VAL A 5 4.40 9.87 9.81
C VAL A 5 3.42 8.77 10.22
N LEU A 6 3.85 7.87 11.11
CA LEU A 6 3.00 6.83 11.67
C LEU A 6 1.81 7.44 12.41
N SER A 7 2.01 8.46 13.26
CA SER A 7 0.93 9.08 14.04
C SER A 7 -0.06 9.88 13.20
N PHE A 8 0.40 10.51 12.11
CA PHE A 8 -0.47 11.26 11.20
C PHE A 8 -1.33 10.30 10.35
N ASN A 9 -0.69 9.29 9.73
CA ASN A 9 -1.42 8.30 8.92
C ASN A 9 -2.32 7.40 9.77
N SER A 10 -1.92 7.02 10.99
CA SER A 10 -2.74 6.15 11.85
C SER A 10 -4.01 6.87 12.34
N ASN A 11 -3.91 8.15 12.71
CA ASN A 11 -5.05 8.88 13.26
C ASN A 11 -6.02 9.34 12.17
N ASP A 12 -5.54 9.79 11.02
CA ASP A 12 -6.40 10.16 9.89
C ASP A 12 -7.00 8.92 9.20
N ASN A 13 -6.28 7.78 9.10
CA ASN A 13 -6.88 6.53 8.62
C ASN A 13 -7.91 5.97 9.59
N LEU A 14 -7.63 5.94 10.90
CA LEU A 14 -8.64 5.53 11.88
C LEU A 14 -9.90 6.39 11.75
N ALA A 15 -9.79 7.68 11.43
CA ALA A 15 -10.92 8.58 11.25
C ALA A 15 -11.62 8.49 9.88
N SER A 16 -10.94 8.06 8.81
CA SER A 16 -11.50 7.93 7.45
C SER A 16 -12.14 6.56 7.23
N VAL A 17 -11.48 5.51 7.72
CA VAL A 17 -11.89 4.11 7.59
C VAL A 17 -13.11 3.82 8.46
N SER A 18 -13.18 4.39 9.66
CA SER A 18 -14.33 4.27 10.57
C SER A 18 -15.63 4.87 10.02
N ARG A 19 -15.58 5.67 8.94
CA ARG A 19 -16.80 6.24 8.32
C ARG A 19 -17.46 5.36 7.28
N ASN A 20 -16.76 4.41 6.65
CA ASN A 20 -17.30 3.76 5.44
C ASN A 20 -17.17 2.24 5.32
N ALA A 21 -16.43 1.53 6.18
CA ALA A 21 -16.53 0.08 6.24
C ALA A 21 -15.87 -0.43 7.51
N VAL A 22 -16.40 -1.54 8.04
CA VAL A 22 -15.69 -2.40 8.98
C VAL A 22 -14.38 -2.82 8.31
N THR A 23 -13.27 -2.14 8.56
CA THR A 23 -11.97 -2.74 8.31
C THR A 23 -11.80 -3.85 9.31
N PRO A 24 -11.62 -5.10 8.87
CA PRO A 24 -11.22 -6.15 9.77
C PRO A 24 -9.92 -5.74 10.45
N GLU A 25 -9.78 -6.08 11.73
CA GLU A 25 -8.57 -5.82 12.53
C GLU A 25 -7.30 -6.28 11.80
N THR A 26 -7.38 -7.35 10.99
CA THR A 26 -6.28 -7.88 10.19
C THR A 26 -5.72 -6.87 9.17
N VAL A 27 -6.55 -5.99 8.60
CA VAL A 27 -6.10 -4.99 7.61
C VAL A 27 -5.28 -3.88 8.30
N SER A 28 -5.67 -3.52 9.53
CA SER A 28 -4.94 -2.53 10.33
C SER A 28 -3.55 -3.05 10.74
N ASP A 29 -3.46 -4.32 11.11
CA ASP A 29 -2.20 -4.97 11.45
C ASP A 29 -1.26 -5.08 10.24
N ASP A 30 -1.77 -5.54 9.10
CA ASP A 30 -1.02 -5.65 7.85
C ASP A 30 -0.52 -4.28 7.38
N TYR A 31 -1.35 -3.24 7.46
CA TYR A 31 -0.96 -1.87 7.14
C TYR A 31 0.12 -1.34 8.08
N SER A 32 -0.02 -1.58 9.39
CA SER A 32 0.97 -1.17 10.39
C SER A 32 2.31 -1.90 10.20
N MET A 33 2.30 -3.17 9.83
CA MET A 33 3.50 -3.93 9.47
C MET A 33 4.16 -3.38 8.22
N TRP A 34 3.38 -3.06 7.20
CA TRP A 34 3.87 -2.45 5.96
C TRP A 34 4.50 -1.07 6.22
N LEU A 35 3.85 -0.20 7.00
CA LEU A 35 4.40 1.11 7.36
C LEU A 35 5.74 1.00 8.08
N LYS A 36 5.96 -0.02 8.93
CA LYS A 36 7.27 -0.29 9.54
C LYS A 36 8.35 -0.59 8.50
N GLN A 37 8.02 -1.25 7.39
CA GLN A 37 8.96 -1.47 6.29
C GLN A 37 9.25 -0.15 5.56
N VAL A 38 8.24 0.69 5.33
CA VAL A 38 8.44 2.03 4.75
C VAL A 38 9.36 2.89 5.62
N VAL A 39 9.22 2.85 6.96
CA VAL A 39 10.13 3.56 7.87
C VAL A 39 11.57 3.03 7.77
N LYS A 40 11.75 1.71 7.64
CA LYS A 40 13.08 1.11 7.42
C LYS A 40 13.68 1.56 6.08
N TRP A 41 12.88 1.58 5.01
CA TRP A 41 13.29 2.05 3.69
C TRP A 41 13.69 3.54 3.71
N ILE A 42 12.92 4.38 4.39
CA ILE A 42 13.26 5.78 4.63
C ILE A 42 14.62 5.91 5.33
N SER A 43 14.86 5.07 6.33
CA SER A 43 16.07 5.11 7.15
C SER A 43 17.31 4.56 6.42
N SER A 44 17.14 3.58 5.53
CA SER A 44 18.24 3.00 4.74
C SER A 44 18.58 3.80 3.49
N CYS A 45 17.67 4.69 3.04
CA CYS A 45 17.72 5.55 1.85
C CYS A 45 18.86 5.20 0.87
N PRO A 46 18.68 4.18 0.00
CA PRO A 46 19.78 3.59 -0.76
C PRO A 46 20.41 4.53 -1.79
N SER A 47 19.72 5.62 -2.17
CA SER A 47 20.27 6.68 -3.04
C SER A 47 19.42 7.95 -2.98
N PRO A 48 19.79 8.96 -2.18
CA PRO A 48 18.97 10.16 -1.95
C PRO A 48 18.69 10.99 -3.22
N ASN A 49 19.61 10.94 -4.19
CA ASN A 49 19.51 11.70 -5.43
C ASN A 49 18.77 10.96 -6.55
N TRP A 50 18.37 9.70 -6.34
CA TRP A 50 17.58 9.01 -7.36
C TRP A 50 16.19 9.62 -7.50
N PRO A 51 15.62 9.61 -8.72
CA PRO A 51 14.20 9.85 -8.92
C PRO A 51 13.36 8.95 -8.00
N ILE A 52 12.35 9.53 -7.35
CA ILE A 52 11.44 8.79 -6.44
C ILE A 52 10.80 7.59 -7.15
N PHE A 53 10.48 7.72 -8.43
CA PHE A 53 9.99 6.61 -9.25
C PHE A 53 10.94 5.42 -9.23
N LYS A 54 12.24 5.67 -9.42
CA LYS A 54 13.26 4.60 -9.41
C LYS A 54 13.41 4.03 -8.01
N ALA A 55 13.46 4.87 -6.98
CA ALA A 55 13.62 4.40 -5.61
C ALA A 55 12.47 3.51 -5.12
N ILE A 56 11.23 3.78 -5.55
CA ILE A 56 10.08 2.93 -5.27
C ILE A 56 10.15 1.64 -6.10
N ARG A 57 10.38 1.74 -7.41
CA ARG A 57 10.36 0.59 -8.33
C ARG A 57 11.42 -0.47 -8.01
N GLU A 58 12.61 -0.05 -7.58
CA GLU A 58 13.72 -0.96 -7.28
C GLU A 58 13.62 -1.57 -5.88
N ASP A 59 12.79 -1.01 -4.98
CA ASP A 59 12.64 -1.54 -3.62
C ASP A 59 11.49 -2.55 -3.53
N VAL A 60 11.85 -3.82 -3.58
CA VAL A 60 10.92 -4.95 -3.49
C VAL A 60 10.46 -5.25 -2.06
N THR A 61 10.91 -4.51 -1.05
CA THR A 61 10.60 -4.78 0.36
C THR A 61 9.47 -3.88 0.87
N ALA A 62 9.67 -2.57 0.80
CA ALA A 62 8.68 -1.58 1.23
C ALA A 62 7.62 -1.34 0.15
N TRP A 63 7.95 -1.54 -1.14
CA TRP A 63 7.05 -1.26 -2.26
C TRP A 63 6.75 -2.49 -3.11
N ALA A 64 6.75 -3.66 -2.46
CA ALA A 64 6.37 -4.92 -3.09
C ALA A 64 5.01 -4.80 -3.81
N GLY A 65 4.96 -5.23 -5.07
CA GLY A 65 3.75 -5.14 -5.91
C GLY A 65 3.62 -3.84 -6.72
N PHE A 66 4.38 -2.78 -6.41
CA PHE A 66 4.40 -1.56 -7.20
C PHE A 66 5.40 -1.65 -8.36
N GLY A 67 5.01 -2.36 -9.42
CA GLY A 67 5.72 -2.33 -10.70
C GLY A 67 5.61 -0.97 -11.41
N GLY A 68 6.32 -0.78 -12.53
CA GLY A 68 6.45 0.54 -13.16
C GLY A 68 5.14 1.28 -13.48
N TYR A 69 4.08 0.57 -13.87
CA TYR A 69 2.75 1.17 -14.07
C TYR A 69 2.15 1.65 -12.74
N LEU A 70 2.10 0.77 -11.73
CA LEU A 70 1.51 1.08 -10.43
C LEU A 70 2.30 2.15 -9.68
N THR A 71 3.62 2.22 -9.86
CA THR A 71 4.44 3.33 -9.34
C THR A 71 4.01 4.67 -9.92
N ASN A 72 3.69 4.74 -11.21
CA ASN A 72 3.20 6.00 -11.81
C ASN A 72 1.81 6.38 -11.30
N VAL A 73 0.91 5.40 -11.16
CA VAL A 73 -0.43 5.63 -10.58
C VAL A 73 -0.28 6.15 -9.14
N LEU A 74 0.53 5.47 -8.32
CA LEU A 74 0.84 5.86 -6.95
C LEU A 74 1.33 7.31 -6.86
N LEU A 75 2.32 7.68 -7.67
CA LEU A 75 2.87 9.03 -7.67
C LEU A 75 1.85 10.07 -8.15
N GLY A 76 0.98 9.71 -9.10
CA GLY A 76 -0.15 10.53 -9.52
C GLY A 76 -1.12 10.82 -8.37
N HIS A 77 -1.57 9.78 -7.66
CA HIS A 77 -2.44 9.92 -6.48
C HIS A 77 -1.77 10.74 -5.36
N ALA A 78 -0.48 10.54 -5.14
CA ALA A 78 0.29 11.30 -4.15
C ALA A 78 0.55 12.77 -4.58
N GLY A 79 0.26 13.14 -5.84
CA GLY A 79 0.56 14.46 -6.40
C GLY A 79 2.07 14.72 -6.49
N LEU A 80 2.87 13.70 -6.81
CA LEU A 80 4.32 13.76 -6.90
C LEU A 80 4.80 13.55 -8.34
N ARG A 81 5.85 14.28 -8.72
CA ARG A 81 6.50 14.13 -10.03
C ARG A 81 7.47 12.93 -10.00
N PRO A 82 7.46 12.04 -11.01
CA PRO A 82 8.35 10.87 -11.05
C PRO A 82 9.85 11.14 -10.92
N TRP A 83 10.30 12.29 -11.44
CA TRP A 83 11.70 12.72 -11.43
C TRP A 83 12.11 13.48 -10.17
N LEU A 84 11.21 13.67 -9.20
CA LEU A 84 11.54 14.36 -7.95
C LEU A 84 12.62 13.55 -7.20
N PRO A 85 13.69 14.18 -6.69
CA PRO A 85 14.69 13.46 -5.91
C PRO A 85 14.08 12.82 -4.66
N THR A 86 14.44 11.57 -4.41
CA THR A 86 13.91 10.76 -3.31
C THR A 86 14.06 11.46 -1.96
N ILE A 87 15.21 12.12 -1.74
CA ILE A 87 15.46 12.87 -0.51
C ILE A 87 14.45 14.01 -0.29
N GLN A 88 13.97 14.68 -1.35
CA GLN A 88 12.98 15.75 -1.22
C GLN A 88 11.58 15.23 -0.88
N VAL A 89 11.33 13.94 -1.14
CA VAL A 89 10.09 13.27 -0.71
C VAL A 89 10.25 12.86 0.75
N ILE A 90 11.32 12.12 1.07
CA ILE A 90 11.57 11.57 2.40
C ILE A 90 11.71 12.65 3.48
N MET A 91 12.41 13.75 3.19
CA MET A 91 12.59 14.86 4.14
C MET A 91 11.33 15.72 4.32
N SER A 92 10.26 15.45 3.58
CA SER A 92 8.98 16.13 3.71
C SER A 92 7.94 15.15 4.26
N PRO A 93 7.62 15.22 5.58
CA PRO A 93 6.66 14.31 6.20
C PRO A 93 5.31 14.29 5.48
N SER A 94 4.82 15.44 5.02
CA SER A 94 3.56 15.54 4.28
C SER A 94 3.61 14.88 2.90
N ARG A 95 4.77 14.78 2.25
CA ARG A 95 4.90 14.05 0.97
C ARG A 95 4.93 12.56 1.19
N ILE A 96 5.63 12.09 2.23
CA ILE A 96 5.64 10.67 2.60
C ILE A 96 4.26 10.22 3.08
N ALA A 97 3.59 10.99 3.94
CA ALA A 97 2.24 10.68 4.40
C ALA A 97 1.29 10.48 3.21
N ARG A 98 1.23 11.45 2.28
CA ARG A 98 0.42 11.33 1.05
C ARG A 98 0.82 10.15 0.16
N LEU A 99 2.10 9.84 0.06
CA LEU A 99 2.57 8.67 -0.68
C LEU A 99 2.08 7.37 -0.03
N CYS A 100 2.12 7.27 1.29
CA CYS A 100 1.64 6.11 2.02
C CYS A 100 0.12 5.97 1.96
N GLU A 101 -0.62 7.07 2.06
CA GLU A 101 -2.08 7.09 1.89
C GLU A 101 -2.48 6.68 0.47
N ALA A 102 -1.81 7.22 -0.56
CA ALA A 102 -2.05 6.84 -1.95
C ALA A 102 -1.77 5.34 -2.20
N ALA A 103 -0.73 4.78 -1.58
CA ALA A 103 -0.43 3.36 -1.70
C ALA A 103 -1.49 2.49 -1.02
N PHE A 104 -1.95 2.91 0.16
CA PHE A 104 -3.04 2.25 0.85
C PHE A 104 -4.33 2.29 0.03
N GLU A 105 -4.69 3.45 -0.52
CA GLU A 105 -5.87 3.62 -1.36
C GLU A 105 -5.83 2.70 -2.59
N VAL A 106 -4.71 2.70 -3.31
CA VAL A 106 -4.50 1.82 -4.49
C VAL A 106 -4.64 0.35 -4.10
N TYR A 107 -4.04 -0.06 -2.99
CA TYR A 107 -4.12 -1.44 -2.49
C TYR A 107 -5.54 -1.80 -2.04
N TRP A 108 -6.16 -0.96 -1.23
CA TRP A 108 -7.47 -1.19 -0.63
C TRP A 108 -8.58 -1.20 -1.67
N HIS A 109 -8.58 -0.24 -2.59
CA HIS A 109 -9.54 -0.21 -3.68
C HIS A 109 -9.38 -1.42 -4.62
N GLY A 110 -8.13 -1.81 -4.88
CA GLY A 110 -7.82 -3.05 -5.59
C GLY A 110 -8.36 -4.27 -4.86
N HIS A 111 -8.17 -4.36 -3.54
CA HIS A 111 -8.69 -5.44 -2.71
C HIS A 111 -10.22 -5.51 -2.77
N GLN A 112 -10.93 -4.42 -2.45
CA GLN A 112 -12.40 -4.40 -2.47
C GLN A 112 -12.99 -4.78 -3.84
N THR A 113 -12.43 -4.23 -4.91
CA THR A 113 -12.90 -4.52 -6.28
C THR A 113 -12.62 -5.98 -6.66
N ASN A 114 -11.45 -6.50 -6.29
CA ASN A 114 -11.05 -7.85 -6.65
C ASN A 114 -11.69 -8.93 -5.77
N VAL A 115 -12.02 -8.66 -4.51
CA VAL A 115 -12.68 -9.64 -3.62
C VAL A 115 -13.96 -10.19 -4.27
N SER A 116 -14.85 -9.31 -4.73
CA SER A 116 -16.09 -9.72 -5.38
C SER A 116 -15.86 -10.52 -6.67
N ARG A 117 -14.85 -10.13 -7.46
CA ARG A 117 -14.46 -10.82 -8.70
C ARG A 117 -13.83 -12.19 -8.41
N LEU A 118 -13.00 -12.29 -7.39
CA LEU A 118 -12.35 -13.52 -6.96
C LEU A 118 -13.36 -14.50 -6.36
N GLN A 119 -14.30 -14.04 -5.55
CA GLN A 119 -15.42 -14.85 -5.06
C GLN A 119 -16.26 -15.39 -6.21
N LYS A 120 -16.55 -14.54 -7.21
CA LYS A 120 -17.28 -14.96 -8.41
C LYS A 120 -16.47 -16.01 -9.18
N ALA A 121 -15.19 -15.76 -9.46
CA ALA A 121 -14.31 -16.69 -10.17
C ALA A 121 -14.18 -18.04 -9.44
N LEU A 122 -14.03 -18.04 -8.11
CA LEU A 122 -13.98 -19.25 -7.28
C LEU A 122 -15.25 -20.10 -7.40
N LYS A 123 -16.43 -19.46 -7.47
CA LYS A 123 -17.71 -20.17 -7.65
C LYS A 123 -17.84 -20.84 -9.02
N TYR A 124 -17.24 -20.28 -10.07
CA TYR A 124 -17.31 -20.83 -11.41
C TYR A 124 -16.23 -21.89 -11.69
N ASP A 125 -15.00 -21.67 -11.22
CA ASP A 125 -13.89 -22.56 -11.54
C ASP A 125 -13.78 -23.76 -10.59
N GLY A 126 -14.33 -23.68 -9.36
CA GLY A 126 -14.19 -24.72 -8.33
C GLY A 126 -12.75 -24.97 -7.85
N ARG A 127 -11.74 -24.49 -8.58
CA ARG A 127 -10.29 -24.52 -8.35
C ARG A 127 -9.61 -23.45 -9.21
N THR A 128 -9.55 -22.21 -8.76
CA THR A 128 -8.76 -21.20 -9.49
C THR A 128 -7.28 -21.56 -9.38
N ILE A 129 -6.59 -21.68 -10.53
CA ILE A 129 -5.25 -22.29 -10.73
C ILE A 129 -4.13 -21.64 -9.89
N CYS A 130 -4.38 -20.50 -9.24
CA CYS A 130 -3.35 -19.73 -8.52
C CYS A 130 -3.74 -19.29 -7.09
N ALA A 131 -4.87 -19.72 -6.53
CA ALA A 131 -5.25 -19.36 -5.16
C ALA A 131 -4.70 -20.38 -4.16
N THR A 132 -4.00 -19.94 -3.10
CA THR A 132 -3.55 -20.87 -2.05
C THR A 132 -4.75 -21.43 -1.30
N LYS A 133 -4.58 -22.56 -0.59
CA LYS A 133 -5.65 -23.10 0.28
C LYS A 133 -6.16 -22.07 1.29
N ILE A 134 -5.28 -21.20 1.79
CA ILE A 134 -5.63 -20.14 2.74
C ILE A 134 -6.49 -19.08 2.04
N ASP A 135 -6.16 -18.69 0.80
CA ASP A 135 -6.95 -17.74 0.03
C ASP A 135 -8.36 -18.29 -0.25
N ILE A 136 -8.45 -19.56 -0.64
CA ILE A 136 -9.75 -20.22 -0.87
C ILE A 136 -10.60 -20.17 0.40
N LEU A 137 -10.03 -20.50 1.57
CA LEU A 137 -10.75 -20.42 2.85
C LEU A 137 -11.17 -18.98 3.19
N ARG A 138 -10.28 -18.00 3.01
CA ARG A 138 -10.56 -16.59 3.27
C ARG A 138 -11.70 -16.06 2.39
N TYR A 139 -11.65 -16.32 1.09
CA TYR A 139 -12.67 -15.82 0.16
C TYR A 139 -14.00 -16.57 0.21
N THR A 140 -14.02 -17.80 0.76
CA THR A 140 -15.25 -18.61 0.88
C THR A 140 -16.02 -18.33 2.17
N TYR A 141 -15.33 -18.02 3.28
CA TYR A 141 -15.94 -18.04 4.62
C TYR A 141 -15.83 -16.74 5.43
N VAL A 142 -15.07 -15.72 5.01
CA VAL A 142 -14.71 -14.58 5.89
C VAL A 142 -15.46 -13.27 5.59
N TYR A 143 -16.41 -13.25 4.65
CA TYR A 143 -17.32 -12.10 4.45
C TYR A 143 -18.72 -12.52 4.04
#